data_AF-A0A851VTS4-F1
#
_entry.id   AF-A0A851VTS4-F1
#
_cell.length_a   1.000
_cell.length_b   1.000
_cell.length_c   1.000
_cell.angle_alpha   90.00
_cell.angle_beta   90.00
_cell.angle_gamma   90.00
#
_symmetry.space_group_name_H-M   'P 1'
#
loop_
_entity.id
_entity.type
_entity.pdbx_description
1 polymer ?
#
loop_
_entity_poly.entity_id
_entity_poly.type
_entity_poly.pdbx_seq_one_letter_code
_entity_poly.pdbx_strand_id
1 'polypeptide(L)' 'QVAIKTMSLQEEVSEELADNEILAMRDNRNANIITYLDSHLVDGELWLAMEFMAGGTLSDVLRAAYLEKGPIGAVCWE' A
#
# COMPACT_ATOMS: atom_id res chain seq x y z
N GLN A 1 -3.52 6.15 14.04
CA GLN A 1 -2.79 4.88 13.83
C GLN A 1 -2.22 4.91 12.42
N VAL A 2 -1.04 4.31 12.18
CA VAL A 2 -0.35 4.29 10.88
C VAL A 2 0.07 2.86 10.54
N ALA A 3 0.17 2.55 9.25
CA ALA A 3 0.81 1.33 8.79
C ALA A 3 2.27 1.64 8.41
N ILE A 4 3.18 0.71 8.76
CA ILE A 4 4.59 0.79 8.38
C ILE A 4 4.90 -0.38 7.46
N LYS A 5 5.38 -0.09 6.25
CA LYS A 5 5.94 -1.08 5.33
C LYS A 5 7.46 -0.93 5.34
N THR A 6 8.17 -2.03 5.52
CA THR A 6 9.63 -2.07 5.56
C THR A 6 10.18 -2.78 4.33
N MET A 7 11.22 -2.22 3.71
CA MET A 7 11.85 -2.74 2.50
C MET A 7 13.38 -2.74 2.65
N SER A 8 14.01 -3.85 2.30
CA SER A 8 15.48 -3.94 2.23
C SER A 8 15.98 -3.32 0.93
N LEU A 9 17.02 -2.49 1.00
CA LEU A 9 17.63 -1.83 -0.16
C LEU A 9 18.95 -2.49 -0.59
N GLN A 10 19.09 -3.80 -0.41
CA GLN A 10 20.36 -4.49 -0.64
C GLN A 10 20.79 -4.62 -2.11
N GLU A 11 19.87 -4.40 -3.06
CA GLU A 11 20.11 -4.53 -4.51
C GLU A 11 19.60 -3.30 -5.25
N GLU A 12 20.26 -2.87 -6.33
CA GLU A 12 19.85 -1.70 -7.14
C GLU A 12 18.39 -1.80 -7.63
N VAL A 13 17.94 -3.02 -7.97
CA VAL A 13 16.53 -3.26 -8.38
C VAL A 13 15.56 -2.97 -7.23
N SER A 14 15.97 -3.23 -5.99
CA SER A 14 15.14 -2.93 -4.81
C SER A 14 15.05 -1.42 -4.55
N GLU A 15 16.11 -0.67 -4.83
CA GLU A 15 16.13 0.80 -4.75
C GLU A 15 15.20 1.42 -5.81
N GLU A 16 15.27 0.97 -7.06
CA GLU A 16 14.40 1.48 -8.12
C GLU A 16 12.91 1.20 -7.83
N LEU A 17 12.59 0.01 -7.31
CA LEU A 17 11.22 -0.33 -6.91
C LEU A 17 10.74 0.52 -5.72
N ALA A 18 11.61 0.76 -4.74
CA ALA A 18 11.30 1.61 -3.59
C ALA A 18 11.03 3.06 -4.02
N ASP A 19 11.85 3.62 -4.91
CA ASP A 19 11.66 4.95 -5.48
C ASP A 19 10.33 5.04 -6.23
N ASN A 20 10.02 4.03 -7.06
CA ASN A 20 8.76 3.97 -7.78
C ASN A 20 7.55 3.94 -6.82
N GLU A 21 7.62 3.19 -5.72
CA GLU A 21 6.55 3.17 -4.73
C GLU A 21 6.35 4.53 -4.05
N ILE A 22 7.44 5.17 -3.60
CA ILE A 22 7.35 6.51 -2.97
C ILE A 22 6.78 7.52 -3.96
N LEU A 23 7.30 7.57 -5.19
CA LEU A 23 6.85 8.51 -6.21
C LEU A 23 5.38 8.28 -6.57
N ALA A 24 4.99 7.03 -6.80
CA ALA A 24 3.61 6.69 -7.13
C ALA A 24 2.64 7.15 -6.04
N MET A 25 2.95 6.90 -4.77
CA MET A 25 2.04 7.27 -3.68
C MET A 25 2.09 8.76 -3.31
N ARG A 26 3.27 9.40 -3.38
CA ARG A 26 3.43 10.82 -3.04
C ARG A 26 2.76 11.72 -4.07
N ASP A 27 2.94 11.40 -5.35
CA ASP A 27 2.51 12.27 -6.45
C ASP A 27 1.06 11.98 -6.89
N ASN A 28 0.50 10.81 -6.56
CA ASN A 28 -0.91 10.46 -6.83
C ASN A 28 -1.76 10.44 -5.56
N ARG A 29 -2.37 11.59 -5.23
CA ARG A 29 -3.36 11.67 -4.16
C ARG A 29 -4.76 11.47 -4.72
N ASN A 30 -5.39 10.34 -4.36
CA ASN A 30 -6.76 9.99 -4.73
C ASN A 30 -7.42 9.27 -3.54
N ALA A 31 -8.75 9.35 -3.42
CA ALA A 31 -9.48 8.71 -2.33
C ALA A 31 -9.37 7.16 -2.31
N ASN A 32 -9.04 6.54 -3.44
CA ASN A 32 -8.90 5.08 -3.58
C ASN A 32 -7.44 4.62 -3.61
N ILE A 33 -6.48 5.54 -3.42
CA ILE A 33 -5.06 5.23 -3.30
C ILE A 33 -4.64 5.50 -1.87
N ILE A 34 -3.95 4.52 -1.27
CA ILE A 34 -3.44 4.65 0.10
C ILE A 34 -2.57 5.90 0.21
N THR A 35 -2.85 6.71 1.21
CA THR A 35 -2.17 7.98 1.47
C THR A 35 -0.77 7.73 2.03
N TYR A 36 0.24 8.23 1.31
CA TYR A 36 1.60 8.37 1.81
C TYR A 36 1.69 9.44 2.91
N LEU A 37 2.38 9.13 4.00
CA LEU A 37 2.64 10.07 5.10
C LEU A 37 4.10 10.52 5.12
N ASP A 38 5.04 9.56 5.22
CA ASP A 38 6.47 9.85 5.28
C ASP A 38 7.34 8.62 4.95
N SER A 39 8.64 8.81 4.77
CA SER A 39 9.62 7.73 4.59
C SER A 39 10.93 8.00 5.33
N HIS A 40 11.53 6.92 5.85
CA HIS A 40 12.77 7.00 6.61
C HIS A 40 13.70 5.83 6.25
N LEU A 41 15.00 6.10 6.18
CA LEU A 41 16.02 5.07 6.08
C LEU A 41 16.55 4.74 7.48
N VAL A 42 16.35 3.50 7.93
CA VAL A 42 16.72 3.02 9.26
C VAL A 42 17.50 1.73 9.11
N ASP A 43 18.76 1.70 9.56
CA ASP A 43 19.63 0.50 9.53
C ASP A 43 19.73 -0.20 8.15
N GLY A 44 19.65 0.56 7.06
CA GLY A 44 19.69 0.03 5.68
C GLY A 44 18.36 -0.48 5.16
N GLU A 45 17.27 -0.31 5.92
CA GLU A 45 15.90 -0.58 5.50
C GLU A 45 15.13 0.72 5.29
N LEU A 46 14.38 0.78 4.20
CA LEU A 46 13.44 1.86 3.95
C LEU A 46 12.11 1.55 4.65
N TRP A 47 11.66 2.49 5.47
CA TRP A 47 10.40 2.44 6.19
C TRP A 47 9.44 3.45 5.57
N LEU A 48 8.28 2.97 5.14
CA LEU A 48 7.21 3.77 4.56
C LEU A 48 6.06 3.89 5.56
N ALA A 49 5.79 5.11 6.02
CA ALA A 49 4.63 5.41 6.83
C ALA A 49 3.45 5.77 5.92
N MET A 50 2.34 5.06 6.07
CA MET A 50 1.14 5.23 5.27
C MET A 50 -0.13 5.15 6.13
N GLU A 51 -1.27 5.56 5.56
CA GLU A 51 -2.54 5.43 6.26
C GLU A 51 -2.86 3.96 6.60
N PHE A 52 -3.47 3.77 7.76
CA PHE A 52 -3.83 2.44 8.22
C PHE A 52 -5.24 2.05 7.76
N MET A 53 -5.33 1.01 6.93
CA MET A 53 -6.59 0.47 6.43
C MET A 53 -7.14 -0.61 7.37
N ALA A 54 -7.98 -0.21 8.33
CA ALA A 54 -8.51 -1.10 9.37
C ALA A 54 -9.40 -2.24 8.83
N GLY A 55 -9.91 -2.13 7.60
CA GLY A 55 -10.73 -3.16 6.95
C GLY A 55 -9.96 -4.41 6.50
N GLY A 56 -8.63 -4.40 6.57
CA GLY A 56 -7.80 -5.50 6.10
C GLY A 56 -7.74 -5.58 4.57
N THR A 57 -7.34 -6.73 4.04
CA THR A 57 -7.17 -6.92 2.59
C THR A 57 -8.41 -7.54 1.95
N LEU A 58 -8.61 -7.27 0.65
CA LEU A 58 -9.65 -7.96 -0.13
C LEU A 58 -9.43 -9.49 -0.14
N SER A 59 -8.18 -9.94 -0.10
CA SER A 59 -7.84 -11.36 0.01
C SER A 59 -8.41 -12.00 1.27
N ASP A 60 -8.42 -11.30 2.40
CA ASP A 60 -8.98 -11.82 3.66
C ASP A 60 -10.50 -11.93 3.58
N VAL A 61 -11.15 -10.93 2.97
CA VAL A 61 -12.60 -10.97 2.69
C VAL A 61 -12.95 -12.16 1.80
N LEU A 62 -12.20 -12.38 0.72
CA LEU A 62 -12.44 -13.48 -0.22
C LEU A 62 -12.20 -14.87 0.38
N ARG A 63 -11.36 -14.98 1.42
CA ARG A 63 -11.19 -16.22 2.18
C ARG A 63 -12.32 -16.46 3.16
N ALA A 64 -12.94 -15.41 3.67
CA ALA A 64 -14.00 -15.48 4.69
C ALA A 64 -15.41 -15.58 4.10
N ALA A 65 -15.65 -15.01 2.91
CA ALA A 65 -16.98 -14.91 2.31
C ALA A 65 -16.95 -14.92 0.78
N TYR A 66 -18.03 -15.41 0.19
CA TYR A 66 -18.30 -15.24 -1.24
C TYR A 66 -18.93 -13.86 -1.49
N LEU A 67 -18.38 -13.11 -2.45
CA LEU A 67 -18.91 -11.81 -2.84
C LEU A 67 -19.90 -11.96 -4.01
N GLU A 68 -21.08 -11.38 -3.86
CA GLU A 68 -22.05 -11.28 -4.94
C GLU A 68 -21.69 -10.18 -5.95
N LYS A 69 -22.40 -10.13 -7.09
CA LYS A 69 -22.12 -9.17 -8.18
C LYS A 69 -22.11 -7.71 -7.73
N GLY A 70 -22.96 -7.33 -6.77
CA GLY A 70 -23.03 -5.95 -6.26
C GLY A 70 -21.72 -5.49 -5.63
N PRO A 71 -21.25 -6.13 -4.53
CA PRO A 71 -19.96 -5.83 -3.92
C PRO A 71 -18.77 -5.93 -4.87
N ILE A 72 -18.75 -6.92 -5.78
CA ILE A 72 -17.72 -7.01 -6.83
C ILE A 72 -17.76 -5.76 -7.71
N GLY A 73 -18.94 -5.36 -8.16
CA GLY A 73 -19.14 -4.15 -8.96
C GLY A 73 -18.64 -2.90 -8.25
N ALA A 74 -18.85 -2.78 -6.94
CA ALA A 74 -18.39 -1.65 -6.14
C ALA A 74 -16.86 -1.60 -5.99
N VAL A 75 -16.18 -2.74 -5.85
CA VAL A 75 -14.72 -2.81 -5.78
C VAL A 75 -14.07 -2.51 -7.14
N CYS A 76 -14.72 -2.91 -8.23
CA CYS A 76 -14.25 -2.65 -9.59
C CYS A 76 -14.74 -1.31 -10.17
N TRP A 77 -15.45 -0.50 -9.37
CA TRP A 77 -15.90 0.81 -9.78
C TRP A 77 -14.79 1.80 -9.44
N GLU A 78 -14.32 2.50 -10.47
CA GLU A 78 -13.08 3.31 -10.55
C GLU A 78 -11.84 2.53 -11.06
#